data_AF-A0A0R3KZP6-F1
#
_entry.id   AF-A0A0R3KZP6-F1
#
_cell.length_a   1.000
_cell.length_b   1.000
_cell.length_c   1.000
_cell.angle_alpha   90.00
_cell.angle_beta   90.00
_cell.angle_gamma   90.00
#
_symmetry.space_group_name_H-M   'P 1'
#
loop_
_entity.id
_entity.type
_entity.pdbx_description
1 polymer ?
#
loop_
_entity_poly.entity_id
_entity_poly.type
_entity_poly.pdbx_seq_one_letter_code
_entity_poly.pdbx_strand_id
1 'polypeptide(L)'
;MRSALTFPVVLLALYASQTAPVRAQACIADQRGGLVCGEGKDALRVFANATSPSKNYAFAWRTSQGLPSGDEIPNNVENVLVRVTDGAVLATLGGTYWETGEIRANRYELIAAWSPDSQAVIEVANSRWDSDSFAYYRIDGATATKLDLRALVEPVMTARLPPRNRQGNSFRVHEDLPVTLDARGRVRFTAMLYAPKGETSNDYKVQVNVRARGGKLSAQVVSMQRVR
;
A
#
# COMPACT_ATOMS: atom_id res chain seq x y z
N MET A 1 8.82 -36.32 -70.91
CA MET A 1 9.80 -35.53 -70.12
C MET A 1 9.01 -34.43 -69.42
N ARG A 2 8.93 -34.45 -68.08
CA ARG A 2 8.10 -33.53 -67.27
C ARG A 2 9.00 -32.43 -66.71
N SER A 3 8.71 -31.17 -67.02
CA SER A 3 9.41 -29.99 -66.47
C SER A 3 8.82 -29.62 -65.11
N ALA A 4 9.67 -29.50 -64.10
CA ALA A 4 9.30 -29.01 -62.77
C ALA A 4 9.59 -27.51 -62.67
N LEU A 5 8.56 -26.72 -62.36
CA LEU A 5 8.64 -25.29 -62.05
C LEU A 5 9.01 -25.11 -60.58
N THR A 6 10.14 -24.46 -60.32
CA THR A 6 10.56 -24.01 -58.98
C THR A 6 10.05 -22.59 -58.72
N PHE A 7 9.19 -22.42 -57.72
CA PHE A 7 8.77 -21.13 -57.19
C PHE A 7 9.75 -20.66 -56.08
N PRO A 8 10.21 -19.40 -56.08
CA PRO A 8 10.99 -18.87 -54.98
C PRO A 8 10.05 -18.39 -53.85
N VAL A 9 10.25 -18.92 -52.65
CA VAL A 9 9.58 -18.45 -51.43
C VAL A 9 10.34 -17.21 -50.93
N VAL A 10 9.67 -16.05 -50.96
CA VAL A 10 10.18 -14.81 -50.36
C VAL A 10 9.76 -14.77 -48.90
N LEU A 11 10.73 -14.78 -47.98
CA LEU A 11 10.51 -14.61 -46.55
C LEU A 11 10.36 -13.12 -46.22
N LEU A 12 9.15 -12.69 -45.86
CA LEU A 12 8.89 -11.37 -45.27
C LEU A 12 9.19 -11.41 -43.77
N ALA A 13 10.30 -10.77 -43.36
CA ALA A 13 10.61 -10.56 -41.95
C ALA A 13 9.71 -9.45 -41.37
N LEU A 14 8.76 -9.84 -40.51
CA LEU A 14 7.97 -8.92 -39.69
C LEU A 14 8.88 -8.28 -38.63
N TYR A 15 9.24 -7.02 -38.83
CA TYR A 15 9.84 -6.18 -37.79
C TYR A 15 8.77 -5.85 -36.74
N ALA A 16 8.72 -6.64 -35.67
CA ALA A 16 8.03 -6.24 -34.46
C ALA A 16 8.86 -5.16 -33.75
N SER A 17 8.39 -3.91 -33.80
CA SER A 17 8.92 -2.83 -32.98
C SER A 17 8.74 -3.20 -31.51
N GLN A 18 9.81 -3.68 -30.86
CA GLN A 18 9.83 -3.89 -29.42
C GLN A 18 9.80 -2.52 -28.76
N THR A 19 8.63 -2.11 -28.28
CA THR A 19 8.54 -1.04 -27.29
C THR A 19 9.25 -1.52 -26.03
N ALA A 20 10.49 -1.08 -25.83
CA ALA A 20 11.19 -1.34 -24.58
C ALA A 20 10.33 -0.76 -23.44
N PRO A 21 10.00 -1.55 -22.40
CA PRO A 21 9.32 -0.98 -21.24
C PRO A 21 10.22 0.12 -20.68
N VAL A 22 9.66 1.30 -20.46
CA VAL A 22 10.31 2.37 -19.70
C VAL A 22 10.77 1.73 -18.39
N ARG A 23 12.09 1.56 -18.25
CA ARG A 23 12.66 0.90 -17.07
C ARG A 23 12.44 1.83 -15.90
N ALA A 24 11.74 1.33 -14.90
CA ALA A 24 11.73 1.95 -13.58
C ALA A 24 13.19 2.18 -13.15
N GLN A 25 13.46 3.35 -12.57
CA GLN A 25 14.81 3.78 -12.18
C GLN A 25 14.94 3.71 -10.67
N ALA A 26 16.17 3.45 -10.22
CA ALA A 26 16.52 3.44 -8.80
C ALA A 26 16.07 4.73 -8.11
N CYS A 27 15.62 4.61 -6.87
CA CYS A 27 15.26 5.79 -6.09
C CYS A 27 16.52 6.49 -5.60
N ILE A 28 16.65 7.77 -5.91
CA ILE A 28 17.77 8.63 -5.52
C ILE A 28 17.27 9.78 -4.66
N ALA A 29 18.16 10.34 -3.84
CA ALA A 29 17.83 11.52 -3.06
C ALA A 29 17.64 12.73 -4.00
N ASP A 30 16.55 13.46 -3.82
CA ASP A 30 16.32 14.75 -4.45
C ASP A 30 17.08 15.87 -3.72
N GLN A 31 16.98 17.09 -4.25
CA GLN A 31 17.64 18.27 -3.66
C GLN A 31 17.17 18.60 -2.23
N ARG A 32 16.03 18.02 -1.78
CA ARG A 32 15.45 18.19 -0.45
C ARG A 32 15.72 16.98 0.46
N GLY A 33 16.51 16.01 0.01
CA GLY A 33 16.87 14.80 0.75
C GLY A 33 15.78 13.71 0.76
N GLY A 34 14.65 13.92 0.08
CA GLY A 34 13.61 12.91 -0.09
C GLY A 34 13.98 11.93 -1.21
N LEU A 35 13.59 10.67 -1.09
CA LEU A 35 13.85 9.69 -2.16
C LEU A 35 12.80 9.81 -3.27
N VAL A 36 13.26 9.93 -4.51
CA VAL A 36 12.45 9.95 -5.73
C VAL A 36 12.93 8.85 -6.66
N CYS A 37 12.01 8.05 -7.17
CA CYS A 37 12.27 7.01 -8.15
C CYS A 37 11.77 7.48 -9.52
N GLY A 38 12.57 7.32 -10.57
CA GLY A 38 12.20 7.76 -11.92
C GLY A 38 12.18 9.29 -12.09
N GLU A 39 11.72 9.72 -13.26
CA GLU A 39 11.70 11.12 -13.67
C GLU A 39 10.38 11.45 -14.41
N GLY A 40 10.07 12.75 -14.53
CA GLY A 40 8.92 13.22 -15.29
C GLY A 40 7.58 12.69 -14.77
N LYS A 41 6.73 12.18 -15.68
CA LYS A 41 5.37 11.73 -15.36
C LYS A 41 5.31 10.42 -14.57
N ASP A 42 6.38 9.62 -14.66
CA ASP A 42 6.48 8.33 -13.97
C ASP A 42 7.18 8.45 -12.61
N ALA A 43 7.59 9.67 -12.22
CA ALA A 43 8.28 9.91 -10.97
C ALA A 43 7.40 9.58 -9.76
N LEU A 44 8.00 8.89 -8.79
CA LEU A 44 7.36 8.53 -7.52
C LEU A 44 8.17 9.10 -6.36
N ARG A 45 7.50 9.66 -5.35
CA ARG A 45 8.13 10.17 -4.13
C ARG A 45 7.90 9.21 -2.99
N VAL A 46 8.98 8.74 -2.37
CA VAL A 46 8.94 7.89 -1.18
C VAL A 46 8.50 8.72 0.04
N PHE A 47 7.61 8.16 0.85
CA PHE A 47 7.17 8.80 2.10
C PHE A 47 8.26 8.78 3.16
N ALA A 48 8.34 9.86 3.93
CA ALA A 48 9.21 9.92 5.10
C ALA A 48 8.76 8.86 6.11
N ASN A 49 9.69 8.02 6.57
CA ASN A 49 9.46 6.96 7.56
C ASN A 49 8.64 5.75 7.08
N ALA A 50 8.39 5.60 5.78
CA ALA A 50 7.71 4.41 5.24
C ALA A 50 8.65 3.40 4.56
N THR A 51 9.96 3.54 4.76
CA THR A 51 10.99 2.65 4.20
C THR A 51 11.19 1.43 5.10
N SER A 52 11.36 0.25 4.50
CA SER A 52 11.58 -1.01 5.21
C SER A 52 12.88 -1.01 6.01
N PRO A 53 13.00 -1.84 7.06
CA PRO A 53 14.26 -2.01 7.80
C PRO A 53 15.47 -2.34 6.90
N SER A 54 15.26 -3.16 5.86
CA SER A 54 16.29 -3.50 4.87
C SER A 54 16.61 -2.38 3.88
N LYS A 55 15.80 -1.31 3.84
CA LYS A 55 15.85 -0.21 2.86
C LYS A 55 15.60 -0.61 1.40
N ASN A 56 15.19 -1.85 1.16
CA ASN A 56 14.92 -2.35 -0.19
C ASN A 56 13.52 -2.01 -0.68
N TYR A 57 12.59 -1.68 0.23
CA TYR A 57 11.21 -1.42 -0.09
C TYR A 57 10.72 -0.17 0.63
N ALA A 58 9.73 0.51 0.06
CA ALA A 58 9.10 1.65 0.71
C ALA A 58 7.68 1.87 0.19
N PHE A 59 6.88 2.59 0.97
CA PHE A 59 5.70 3.24 0.37
C PHE A 59 6.11 4.54 -0.31
N ALA A 60 5.47 4.82 -1.43
CA ALA A 60 5.64 6.03 -2.22
C ALA A 60 4.28 6.51 -2.75
N TRP A 61 4.28 7.69 -3.33
CA TRP A 61 3.13 8.22 -4.05
C TRP A 61 3.53 8.82 -5.39
N ARG A 62 2.56 8.88 -6.30
CA ARG A 62 2.69 9.50 -7.61
C ARG A 62 1.37 10.14 -8.04
N THR A 63 1.43 10.91 -9.12
CA THR A 63 0.25 11.36 -9.87
C THR A 63 0.44 11.00 -11.35
N SER A 64 -0.63 11.03 -12.13
CA SER A 64 -0.54 10.84 -13.59
C SER A 64 0.15 12.01 -14.33
N GLN A 65 0.38 13.13 -13.64
CA GLN A 65 1.01 14.33 -14.18
C GLN A 65 2.50 14.44 -13.80
N GLY A 66 3.01 13.51 -12.98
CA GLY A 66 4.32 13.58 -12.36
C GLY A 66 4.26 14.18 -10.94
N LEU A 67 5.41 14.41 -10.33
CA LEU A 67 5.47 15.01 -9.00
C LEU A 67 5.25 16.53 -9.10
N PRO A 68 4.36 17.10 -8.28
CA PRO A 68 4.11 18.54 -8.26
C PRO A 68 5.35 19.31 -7.80
N SER A 69 5.42 20.58 -8.20
CA SER A 69 6.49 21.50 -7.83
C SER A 69 5.96 22.62 -6.91
N GLY A 70 6.79 23.07 -5.96
CA GLY A 70 6.40 24.12 -5.01
C GLY A 70 5.22 23.73 -4.10
N ASP A 71 4.24 24.61 -4.01
CA ASP A 71 3.05 24.53 -3.15
C ASP A 71 1.80 23.94 -3.87
N GLU A 72 1.98 23.39 -5.06
CA GLU A 72 0.91 22.77 -5.82
C GLU A 72 0.34 21.55 -5.07
N ILE A 73 -0.98 21.55 -4.85
CA ILE A 73 -1.71 20.45 -4.23
C ILE A 73 -1.95 19.37 -5.29
N PRO A 74 -1.39 18.15 -5.15
CA PRO A 74 -1.56 17.10 -6.13
C PRO A 74 -3.02 16.62 -6.18
N ASN A 75 -3.46 16.27 -7.39
CA ASN A 75 -4.72 15.56 -7.63
C ASN A 75 -4.43 14.12 -8.09
N ASN A 76 -5.46 13.25 -8.06
CA ASN A 76 -5.37 11.87 -8.55
C ASN A 76 -4.16 11.09 -8.00
N VAL A 77 -3.91 11.26 -6.70
CA VAL A 77 -2.78 10.61 -6.02
C VAL A 77 -3.01 9.11 -5.93
N GLU A 78 -1.98 8.36 -6.31
CA GLU A 78 -1.90 6.92 -6.08
C GLU A 78 -0.79 6.64 -5.07
N ASN A 79 -1.08 5.85 -4.04
CA ASN A 79 -0.08 5.32 -3.13
C ASN A 79 0.36 3.94 -3.60
N VAL A 80 1.65 3.65 -3.49
CA VAL A 80 2.25 2.43 -4.05
C VAL A 80 3.31 1.87 -3.10
N LEU A 81 3.45 0.54 -3.10
CA LEU A 81 4.59 -0.15 -2.51
C LEU A 81 5.64 -0.37 -3.61
N VAL A 82 6.85 0.12 -3.41
CA VAL A 82 7.92 0.09 -4.41
C VAL A 82 9.16 -0.65 -3.92
N ARG A 83 9.94 -1.18 -4.85
CA ARG A 83 11.32 -1.61 -4.64
C ARG A 83 12.26 -0.44 -4.89
N VAL A 84 13.08 -0.11 -3.91
CA VAL A 84 13.91 1.10 -3.90
C VAL A 84 15.04 1.03 -4.93
N THR A 85 15.59 -0.16 -5.17
CA THR A 85 16.77 -0.35 -6.03
C THR A 85 16.53 -0.04 -7.50
N ASP A 86 15.28 -0.09 -7.96
CA ASP A 86 14.92 0.11 -9.36
C ASP A 86 13.56 0.78 -9.54
N GLY A 87 12.94 1.29 -8.48
CA GLY A 87 11.65 1.98 -8.56
C GLY A 87 10.46 1.11 -8.97
N ALA A 88 10.63 -0.23 -9.02
CA ALA A 88 9.56 -1.12 -9.47
C ALA A 88 8.36 -1.08 -8.51
N VAL A 89 7.16 -0.84 -9.04
CA VAL A 89 5.92 -0.90 -8.27
C VAL A 89 5.53 -2.36 -8.04
N LEU A 90 5.45 -2.75 -6.77
CA LEU A 90 5.11 -4.12 -6.35
C LEU A 90 3.61 -4.29 -6.09
N ALA A 91 2.93 -3.23 -5.65
CA ALA A 91 1.49 -3.18 -5.44
C ALA A 91 0.98 -1.73 -5.36
N THR A 92 -0.29 -1.52 -5.75
CA THR A 92 -1.05 -0.31 -5.42
C THR A 92 -1.61 -0.43 -4.01
N LEU A 93 -1.47 0.66 -3.25
CA LEU A 93 -1.97 0.82 -1.88
C LEU A 93 -3.41 1.33 -1.88
N GLY A 94 -4.12 1.23 -0.76
CA GLY A 94 -5.51 1.71 -0.68
C GLY A 94 -5.65 3.19 -0.35
N GLY A 95 -4.63 3.82 0.22
CA GLY A 95 -4.62 5.24 0.58
C GLY A 95 -4.36 6.18 -0.59
N THR A 96 -4.63 7.46 -0.35
CA THR A 96 -4.38 8.57 -1.27
C THR A 96 -3.59 9.70 -0.58
N TYR A 97 -2.84 9.36 0.48
CA TYR A 97 -2.01 10.31 1.21
C TYR A 97 -0.90 10.86 0.32
N TRP A 98 -0.49 12.09 0.54
CA TRP A 98 0.62 12.70 -0.19
C TRP A 98 1.35 13.68 0.72
N GLU A 99 2.66 13.81 0.48
CA GLU A 99 3.49 14.83 1.12
C GLU A 99 4.60 15.24 0.16
N THR A 100 4.79 16.55 0.00
CA THR A 100 5.85 17.11 -0.85
C THR A 100 7.14 17.37 -0.07
N GLY A 101 7.11 17.21 1.26
CA GLY A 101 8.14 17.63 2.21
C GLY A 101 7.90 19.03 2.79
N GLU A 102 7.15 19.88 2.08
CA GLU A 102 6.77 21.22 2.53
C GLU A 102 5.31 21.28 2.97
N ILE A 103 4.45 20.62 2.20
CA ILE A 103 3.03 20.48 2.47
C ILE A 103 2.63 19.00 2.46
N ARG A 104 1.54 18.69 3.16
CA ARG A 104 0.99 17.33 3.26
C ARG A 104 -0.53 17.34 3.21
N ALA A 105 -1.10 16.19 2.87
CA ALA A 105 -2.54 16.01 2.87
C ALA A 105 -3.15 16.32 4.25
N ASN A 106 -4.07 17.27 4.29
CA ASN A 106 -4.72 17.70 5.53
C ASN A 106 -5.76 16.66 6.00
N ARG A 107 -5.67 16.22 7.26
CA ARG A 107 -6.56 15.20 7.89
C ARG A 107 -6.43 13.80 7.30
N TYR A 108 -5.31 13.52 6.63
CA TYR A 108 -4.96 12.19 6.18
C TYR A 108 -3.66 11.76 6.86
N GLU A 109 -3.54 10.48 7.14
CA GLU A 109 -2.36 9.88 7.72
C GLU A 109 -2.05 8.57 7.03
N LEU A 110 -0.75 8.26 6.92
CA LEU A 110 -0.25 7.01 6.40
C LEU A 110 0.73 6.42 7.41
N ILE A 111 0.52 5.16 7.79
CA ILE A 111 1.43 4.39 8.64
C ILE A 111 1.86 3.15 7.87
N ALA A 112 3.17 2.90 7.90
CA ALA A 112 3.78 1.67 7.41
C ALA A 112 4.37 0.90 8.59
N ALA A 113 3.75 -0.23 8.97
CA ALA A 113 4.31 -1.10 10.02
C ALA A 113 4.98 -2.33 9.38
N TRP A 114 6.30 -2.30 9.30
CA TRP A 114 7.11 -3.35 8.68
C TRP A 114 7.34 -4.54 9.59
N SER A 115 7.39 -5.74 9.01
CA SER A 115 7.99 -6.89 9.68
C SER A 115 9.51 -6.69 9.80
N PRO A 116 10.16 -7.21 10.87
CA PRO A 116 11.61 -7.05 11.05
C PRO A 116 12.46 -7.60 9.90
N ASP A 117 11.98 -8.65 9.23
CA ASP A 117 12.63 -9.26 8.06
C ASP A 117 12.36 -8.53 6.74
N SER A 118 11.60 -7.42 6.77
CA SER A 118 11.20 -6.63 5.60
C SER A 118 10.43 -7.40 4.52
N GLN A 119 9.87 -8.57 4.85
CA GLN A 119 9.10 -9.37 3.89
C GLN A 119 7.60 -9.06 3.91
N ALA A 120 7.13 -8.26 4.87
CA ALA A 120 5.75 -7.86 4.95
C ALA A 120 5.60 -6.46 5.56
N VAL A 121 4.47 -5.83 5.26
CA VAL A 121 4.13 -4.50 5.77
C VAL A 121 2.63 -4.35 5.94
N ILE A 122 2.24 -3.62 6.98
CA ILE A 122 0.88 -3.13 7.15
C ILE A 122 0.79 -1.71 6.60
N GLU A 123 -0.20 -1.47 5.76
CA GLU A 123 -0.71 -0.14 5.44
C GLU A 123 -1.83 0.21 6.41
N VAL A 124 -1.74 1.39 7.03
CA VAL A 124 -2.90 2.10 7.59
C VAL A 124 -2.98 3.44 6.88
N ALA A 125 -4.08 3.66 6.15
CA ALA A 125 -4.40 4.93 5.53
C ALA A 125 -5.67 5.47 6.18
N ASN A 126 -5.52 6.51 6.99
CA ASN A 126 -6.60 7.18 7.68
C ASN A 126 -7.01 8.44 6.91
N SER A 127 -8.31 8.64 6.70
CA SER A 127 -8.89 9.92 6.30
C SER A 127 -9.39 10.69 7.50
N ARG A 128 -10.18 11.75 7.30
CA ARG A 128 -10.73 12.52 8.41
C ARG A 128 -11.56 11.69 9.39
N TRP A 129 -12.27 10.68 8.90
CA TRP A 129 -13.26 9.97 9.71
C TRP A 129 -13.07 8.46 9.74
N ASP A 130 -12.23 7.90 8.88
CA ASP A 130 -12.21 6.46 8.66
C ASP A 130 -10.78 5.97 8.38
N SER A 131 -10.53 4.67 8.50
CA SER A 131 -9.36 4.02 7.91
C SER A 131 -9.70 3.57 6.48
N ASP A 132 -9.63 4.48 5.52
CA ASP A 132 -9.85 4.24 4.09
C ASP A 132 -9.09 3.00 3.58
N SER A 133 -7.90 2.74 4.14
CA SER A 133 -7.26 1.44 3.99
C SER A 133 -6.68 0.91 5.30
N PHE A 134 -6.84 -0.39 5.50
CA PHE A 134 -6.08 -1.15 6.49
C PHE A 134 -5.78 -2.54 5.91
N ALA A 135 -4.54 -2.74 5.49
CA ALA A 135 -4.17 -3.90 4.67
C ALA A 135 -2.80 -4.45 5.04
N TYR A 136 -2.64 -5.76 4.85
CA TYR A 136 -1.37 -6.47 4.96
C TYR A 136 -0.84 -6.77 3.55
N TYR A 137 0.45 -6.55 3.33
CA TYR A 137 1.14 -6.88 2.09
C TYR A 137 2.28 -7.87 2.37
N ARG A 138 2.31 -8.98 1.64
CA ARG A 138 3.45 -9.92 1.60
C ARG A 138 4.26 -9.67 0.35
N ILE A 139 5.56 -9.45 0.48
CA ILE A 139 6.45 -9.23 -0.66
C ILE A 139 7.10 -10.55 -1.06
N ASP A 140 6.93 -10.94 -2.33
CA ASP A 140 7.45 -12.18 -2.90
C ASP A 140 8.37 -11.86 -4.10
N GLY A 141 9.33 -10.95 -3.88
CA GLY A 141 10.32 -10.54 -4.87
C GLY A 141 9.81 -9.45 -5.83
N ALA A 142 9.11 -9.85 -6.89
CA ALA A 142 8.67 -8.93 -7.96
C ALA A 142 7.27 -8.33 -7.74
N THR A 143 6.47 -8.93 -6.86
CA THR A 143 5.11 -8.49 -6.57
C THR A 143 4.84 -8.53 -5.07
N ALA A 144 3.73 -7.92 -4.66
CA ALA A 144 3.21 -8.09 -3.31
C ALA A 144 1.76 -8.59 -3.32
N THR A 145 1.48 -9.59 -2.48
CA THR A 145 0.13 -10.12 -2.28
C THR A 145 -0.55 -9.35 -1.16
N LYS A 146 -1.74 -8.81 -1.45
CA LYS A 146 -2.56 -8.02 -0.50
C LYS A 146 -3.56 -8.89 0.26
N LEU A 147 -3.77 -8.56 1.52
CA LEU A 147 -4.88 -9.04 2.35
C LEU A 147 -5.55 -7.85 3.02
N ASP A 148 -6.86 -7.70 2.82
CA ASP A 148 -7.65 -6.64 3.45
C ASP A 148 -7.93 -6.98 4.92
N LEU A 149 -7.28 -6.25 5.83
CA LEU A 149 -7.46 -6.44 7.27
C LEU A 149 -8.71 -5.71 7.77
N ARG A 150 -9.12 -4.61 7.14
CA ARG A 150 -10.37 -3.91 7.47
C ARG A 150 -11.56 -4.84 7.27
N ALA A 151 -11.66 -5.45 6.09
CA ALA A 151 -12.75 -6.37 5.75
C ALA A 151 -12.82 -7.59 6.70
N LEU A 152 -11.70 -7.97 7.31
CA LEU A 152 -11.65 -9.01 8.34
C LEU A 152 -12.09 -8.51 9.72
N VAL A 153 -11.60 -7.34 10.13
CA VAL A 153 -11.66 -6.89 11.53
C VAL A 153 -12.93 -6.10 11.82
N GLU A 154 -13.32 -5.20 10.93
CA GLU A 154 -14.47 -4.30 11.14
C GLU A 154 -15.77 -5.08 11.38
N PRO A 155 -16.13 -6.14 10.61
CA PRO A 155 -17.34 -6.92 10.90
C PRO A 155 -17.32 -7.59 12.27
N VAL A 156 -16.15 -8.08 12.71
CA VAL A 156 -15.97 -8.72 14.02
C VAL A 156 -16.13 -7.71 15.16
N MET A 157 -15.61 -6.48 14.98
CA MET A 157 -15.82 -5.40 15.95
C MET A 157 -17.28 -4.97 15.99
N THR A 158 -17.91 -4.78 14.82
CA THR A 158 -19.31 -4.34 14.72
C THR A 158 -20.27 -5.35 15.35
N ALA A 159 -20.01 -6.65 15.21
CA ALA A 159 -20.81 -7.70 15.84
C ALA A 159 -20.81 -7.61 17.39
N ARG A 160 -19.78 -7.02 18.00
CA ARG A 160 -19.70 -6.81 19.46
C ARG A 160 -20.54 -5.65 19.98
N LEU A 161 -20.99 -4.75 19.10
CA LEU A 161 -21.90 -3.68 19.47
C LEU A 161 -23.32 -4.23 19.69
N PRO A 162 -24.12 -3.61 20.59
CA PRO A 162 -25.54 -3.87 20.67
C PRO A 162 -26.20 -3.75 19.29
N PRO A 163 -27.16 -4.60 18.90
CA PRO A 163 -27.74 -4.60 17.55
C PRO A 163 -28.19 -3.23 17.05
N ARG A 164 -28.81 -2.42 17.93
CA ARG A 164 -29.27 -1.05 17.64
C ARG A 164 -28.15 -0.05 17.29
N ASN A 165 -26.90 -0.35 17.64
CA ASN A 165 -25.74 0.52 17.46
C ASN A 165 -24.79 0.02 16.38
N ARG A 166 -25.16 -0.98 15.56
CA ARG A 166 -24.25 -1.57 14.56
C ARG A 166 -24.10 -0.76 13.28
N GLN A 167 -24.99 0.19 13.02
CA GLN A 167 -24.99 1.01 11.81
C GLN A 167 -24.47 2.42 12.11
N GLY A 168 -23.92 3.09 11.08
CA GLY A 168 -23.51 4.49 11.15
C GLY A 168 -22.20 4.76 11.91
N ASN A 169 -21.46 3.71 12.29
CA ASN A 169 -20.12 3.87 12.85
C ASN A 169 -19.06 3.90 11.73
N SER A 170 -17.99 4.64 11.97
CA SER A 170 -16.75 4.54 11.23
C SER A 170 -15.76 3.64 11.97
N PHE A 171 -14.97 2.90 11.20
CA PHE A 171 -13.86 2.12 11.69
C PHE A 171 -12.57 2.94 11.59
N ARG A 172 -11.77 2.99 12.63
CA ARG A 172 -10.47 3.67 12.57
C ARG A 172 -9.42 2.92 13.37
N VAL A 173 -8.26 2.66 12.77
CA VAL A 173 -7.05 2.27 13.49
C VAL A 173 -6.45 3.52 14.11
N HIS A 174 -6.18 3.47 15.43
CA HIS A 174 -5.60 4.62 16.15
C HIS A 174 -4.20 4.93 15.62
N GLU A 175 -4.01 6.18 15.22
CA GLU A 175 -2.76 6.74 14.73
C GLU A 175 -1.73 6.95 15.85
N ASP A 176 -2.19 7.30 17.05
CA ASP A 176 -1.34 7.62 18.20
C ASP A 176 -0.85 6.37 18.95
N LEU A 177 -1.31 5.18 18.54
CA LEU A 177 -0.98 3.92 19.19
C LEU A 177 -0.21 3.00 18.23
N PRO A 178 0.78 2.24 18.72
CA PRO A 178 1.59 1.41 17.84
C PRO A 178 0.78 0.36 17.07
N VAL A 179 1.05 0.29 15.77
CA VAL A 179 0.74 -0.87 14.92
C VAL A 179 2.03 -1.67 14.78
N THR A 180 2.01 -2.92 15.21
CA THR A 180 3.20 -3.79 15.18
C THR A 180 2.94 -5.02 14.33
N LEU A 181 3.94 -5.42 13.54
CA LEU A 181 3.97 -6.65 12.77
C LEU A 181 5.24 -7.42 13.11
N ASP A 182 5.11 -8.66 13.56
CA ASP A 182 6.28 -9.54 13.76
C ASP A 182 6.57 -10.42 12.52
N ALA A 183 7.75 -11.04 12.50
CA ALA A 183 8.18 -11.93 11.42
C ALA A 183 7.32 -13.19 11.26
N ARG A 184 6.45 -13.51 12.23
CA ARG A 184 5.51 -14.65 12.17
C ARG A 184 4.13 -14.25 11.66
N GLY A 185 3.95 -13.01 11.22
CA GLY A 185 2.68 -12.49 10.72
C GLY A 185 1.70 -12.12 11.82
N ARG A 186 2.15 -11.92 13.06
CA ARG A 186 1.29 -11.42 14.14
C ARG A 186 1.21 -9.91 14.08
N VAL A 187 -0.02 -9.42 13.88
CA VAL A 187 -0.36 -8.00 13.86
C VAL A 187 -1.02 -7.63 15.18
N ARG A 188 -0.59 -6.52 15.79
CA ARG A 188 -1.24 -5.93 16.97
C ARG A 188 -1.45 -4.44 16.73
N PHE A 189 -2.63 -3.97 17.10
CA PHE A 189 -3.04 -2.59 16.92
C PHE A 189 -4.23 -2.28 17.85
N THR A 190 -4.55 -1.00 17.97
CA THR A 190 -5.79 -0.55 18.59
C THR A 190 -6.67 0.05 17.51
N ALA A 191 -7.94 -0.30 17.48
CA ALA A 191 -8.92 0.28 16.56
C ALA A 191 -10.20 0.66 17.32
N MET A 192 -10.93 1.63 16.77
CA MET A 192 -12.19 2.10 17.32
C MET A 192 -13.34 2.01 16.32
N LEU A 193 -14.53 1.79 16.88
CA LEU A 193 -15.79 2.07 16.20
C LEU A 193 -16.44 3.28 16.88
N TYR A 194 -16.74 4.31 16.09
CA TYR A 194 -17.30 5.53 16.63
C TYR A 194 -18.26 6.18 15.63
N ALA A 195 -19.23 6.93 16.12
CA ALA A 195 -20.06 7.77 15.28
C ALA A 195 -19.28 9.05 14.96
N PRO A 196 -19.06 9.41 13.68
CA PRO A 196 -18.38 10.66 13.33
C PRO A 196 -19.02 11.88 14.00
N LYS A 197 -18.20 12.74 14.60
CA LYS A 197 -18.61 13.89 15.43
C LYS A 197 -19.32 13.54 16.75
N GLY A 198 -19.45 12.26 17.09
CA GLY A 198 -19.93 11.81 18.40
C GLY A 198 -18.84 11.94 19.47
N GLU A 199 -19.26 12.01 20.73
CA GLU A 199 -18.36 12.16 21.89
C GLU A 199 -17.77 10.82 22.39
N THR A 200 -18.29 9.69 21.90
CA THR A 200 -17.95 8.36 22.40
C THR A 200 -17.47 7.44 21.28
N SER A 201 -16.45 6.65 21.59
CA SER A 201 -15.93 5.58 20.76
C SER A 201 -15.96 4.25 21.53
N ASN A 202 -15.97 3.14 20.81
CA ASN A 202 -15.72 1.82 21.36
C ASN A 202 -14.35 1.36 20.87
N ASP A 203 -13.39 1.34 21.77
CA ASP A 203 -11.98 1.10 21.42
C ASP A 203 -11.61 -0.33 21.77
N TYR A 204 -10.86 -0.98 20.90
CA TYR A 204 -10.46 -2.37 21.03
C TYR A 204 -8.97 -2.55 20.78
N LYS A 205 -8.31 -3.27 21.67
CA LYS A 205 -7.00 -3.89 21.39
C LYS A 205 -7.24 -5.17 20.59
N VAL A 206 -6.65 -5.24 19.40
CA VAL A 206 -6.87 -6.34 18.45
C VAL A 206 -5.55 -7.03 18.14
N GLN A 207 -5.59 -8.36 18.09
CA GLN A 207 -4.51 -9.18 17.56
C GLN A 207 -5.03 -10.02 16.39
N VAL A 208 -4.33 -9.96 15.27
CA VAL A 208 -4.59 -10.78 14.08
C VAL A 208 -3.35 -11.61 13.80
N ASN A 209 -3.53 -12.89 13.46
CA ASN A 209 -2.46 -13.70 12.89
C ASN A 209 -2.71 -13.84 11.40
N VAL A 210 -1.72 -13.46 10.59
CA VAL A 210 -1.69 -13.66 9.14
C VAL A 210 -0.76 -14.84 8.84
N ARG A 211 -1.18 -15.72 7.93
CA ARG A 211 -0.39 -16.87 7.46
C ARG A 211 -0.40 -16.92 5.95
N ALA A 212 0.77 -17.19 5.38
CA ALA A 212 0.93 -17.50 3.96
C ALA A 212 1.06 -19.02 3.78
N ARG A 213 0.26 -19.61 2.89
CA ARG A 213 0.40 -21.02 2.49
C ARG A 213 0.14 -21.15 0.99
N GLY A 214 1.14 -21.63 0.25
CA GLY A 214 1.04 -21.82 -1.20
C GLY A 214 0.69 -20.53 -1.96
N GLY A 215 1.30 -19.40 -1.59
CA GLY A 215 1.05 -18.09 -2.20
C GLY A 215 -0.28 -17.43 -1.81
N LYS A 216 -1.12 -18.09 -0.99
CA LYS A 216 -2.37 -17.51 -0.48
C LYS A 216 -2.19 -16.99 0.93
N LEU A 217 -2.72 -15.81 1.18
CA LEU A 217 -2.82 -15.23 2.51
C LEU A 217 -4.13 -15.65 3.17
N SER A 218 -4.05 -15.95 4.46
CA SER A 218 -5.19 -16.17 5.34
C SER A 218 -4.94 -15.43 6.63
N ALA A 219 -5.99 -14.96 7.29
CA ALA A 219 -5.86 -14.33 8.59
C ALA A 219 -7.00 -14.68 9.51
N GLN A 220 -6.73 -14.56 10.80
CA GLN A 220 -7.68 -14.83 11.87
C GLN A 220 -7.51 -13.77 12.96
N VAL A 221 -8.63 -13.18 13.39
CA VAL A 221 -8.69 -12.39 14.63
C VAL A 221 -8.52 -13.36 15.81
N VAL A 222 -7.41 -13.22 16.54
CA VAL A 222 -7.04 -14.11 17.65
C VAL A 222 -7.54 -13.57 18.97
N SER A 223 -7.48 -12.26 19.16
CA SER A 223 -7.99 -11.60 20.36
C SER A 223 -8.55 -10.23 20.01
N MET A 224 -9.61 -9.85 20.72
CA MET A 224 -10.22 -8.53 20.63
C MET A 224 -10.79 -8.19 22.00
N GLN A 225 -10.21 -7.18 22.63
CA GLN A 225 -10.55 -6.76 23.98
C GLN A 225 -10.96 -5.29 23.97
N ARG A 226 -12.15 -4.99 24.49
CA ARG A 226 -12.61 -3.62 24.66
C ARG A 226 -11.78 -2.93 25.73
N VAL A 227 -11.34 -1.71 25.45
CA VAL A 227 -10.54 -0.89 26.38
C VAL A 227 -11.19 0.45 26.72
N ARG A 228 -12.15 0.90 25.90
CA ARG A 228 -13.00 2.07 26.14
C ARG A 228 -14.38 1.83 25.53
#